data_AF-A0A6N2C8T3-F1
#
_entry.id   AF-A0A6N2C8T3-F1
#
_cell.length_a   1.000
_cell.length_b   1.000
_cell.length_c   1.000
_cell.angle_alpha   90.00
_cell.angle_beta   90.00
_cell.angle_gamma   90.00
#
_symmetry.space_group_name_H-M   'P 1'
#
loop_
_entity.id
_entity.type
_entity.pdbx_description
1 polymer ?
#
loop_
_entity_poly.entity_id
_entity_poly.type
_entity_poly.pdbx_seq_one_letter_code
_entity_poly.pdbx_strand_id
1 'polypeptide(L)' 'MFGLREITDERNHLVLVHCKRGKRRTGCLVGCLRKLQNWCLDAVVEEYKHFAREIGLKILESLHVQILFEYFKYLL' A
#
# COMPACT_ATOMS: atom_id res chain seq x y z
N MET A 1 5.32 3.55 -11.89
CA MET A 1 4.33 2.46 -11.74
C MET A 1 4.92 1.08 -12.06
N PHE A 2 6.24 0.86 -11.96
CA PHE A 2 6.84 -0.44 -12.29
C PHE A 2 6.65 -1.49 -11.19
N GLY A 3 6.75 -1.09 -9.92
CA GLY A 3 6.74 -2.03 -8.80
C GLY A 3 5.47 -2.87 -8.65
N LEU A 4 4.29 -2.37 -9.03
CA LEU A 4 3.03 -3.13 -8.89
C LEU A 4 2.97 -4.29 -9.88
N ARG A 5 3.43 -4.06 -11.11
CA ARG A 5 3.51 -5.08 -12.15
C ARG A 5 4.45 -6.22 -11.74
N GLU A 6 5.62 -5.87 -11.20
CA GLU A 6 6.62 -6.86 -10.79
C GLU A 6 6.14 -7.77 -9.65
N ILE A 7 5.39 -7.22 -8.68
CA ILE A 7 4.90 -8.01 -7.52
C ILE A 7 3.62 -8.81 -7.82
N THR A 8 2.89 -8.49 -8.90
CA THR A 8 1.70 -9.24 -9.32
C THR A 8 2.02 -10.35 -10.31
N ASP A 9 3.24 -10.40 -10.85
CA ASP A 9 3.67 -11.44 -11.77
C ASP A 9 4.12 -12.68 -10.99
N GLU A 10 3.40 -13.78 -11.16
CA GLU A 10 3.66 -15.04 -10.44
C GLU A 10 5.03 -15.66 -10.74
N ARG A 11 5.60 -15.31 -11.90
CA ARG A 11 6.94 -15.76 -12.29
C ARG A 11 8.04 -15.12 -11.44
N ASN A 12 7.72 -14.01 -10.77
CA ASN A 12 8.63 -13.29 -9.90
C ASN A 12 8.45 -13.67 -8.42
N HIS A 13 7.57 -14.62 -8.08
CA HIS A 13 7.29 -14.97 -6.69
C HIS A 13 8.56 -15.37 -5.91
N LEU A 14 8.59 -14.98 -4.63
CA LEU A 14 9.79 -14.62 -3.83
C LEU A 14 10.29 -13.18 -4.07
N VAL A 15 9.39 -12.20 -3.95
CA VAL A 15 9.74 -10.77 -4.04
C VAL A 15 9.95 -10.15 -2.66
N LEU A 16 11.10 -9.50 -2.44
CA LEU A 16 11.32 -8.60 -1.31
C LEU A 16 10.99 -7.16 -1.71
N VAL A 17 9.93 -6.59 -1.12
CA VAL A 17 9.58 -5.18 -1.30
C VAL A 17 10.12 -4.37 -0.13
N HIS A 18 11.01 -3.41 -0.39
CA HIS A 18 11.51 -2.52 0.67
C HIS A 18 11.71 -1.08 0.20
N CYS A 19 11.79 -0.18 1.18
CA CYS A 19 12.34 1.15 1.02
C CYS A 19 13.20 1.44 2.25
N LYS A 20 13.70 2.68 2.41
CA LYS A 20 14.61 3.03 3.52
C LYS A 20 14.10 2.61 4.91
N ARG A 21 12.80 2.72 5.16
CA ARG A 21 12.17 2.37 6.46
C ARG A 21 11.00 1.41 6.34
N GLY A 22 10.70 0.90 5.13
CA GLY A 22 9.52 0.06 4.91
C GLY A 22 8.15 0.73 5.09
N LYS A 23 8.07 2.03 5.40
CA LYS A 23 6.79 2.72 5.68
C LYS A 23 6.14 3.35 4.45
N ARG A 24 6.72 4.43 3.92
CA ARG A 24 6.08 5.27 2.89
C ARG A 24 5.91 4.58 1.53
N ARG A 25 7.01 4.31 0.81
CA ARG A 25 6.96 3.75 -0.56
C ARG A 25 6.48 2.30 -0.57
N THR A 26 6.97 1.52 0.38
CA THR A 26 6.54 0.13 0.57
C THR A 26 5.06 0.06 0.92
N GLY A 27 4.59 0.81 1.92
CA GLY A 27 3.17 0.82 2.29
C GLY A 27 2.25 1.36 1.20
N CYS A 28 2.69 2.35 0.42
CA CYS A 28 2.01 2.81 -0.79
C CYS A 28 1.81 1.69 -1.81
N LEU A 29 2.88 0.94 -2.13
CA LEU A 29 2.83 -0.15 -3.09
C LEU A 29 1.97 -1.32 -2.59
N VAL A 30 2.13 -1.71 -1.33
CA VAL A 30 1.32 -2.76 -0.68
C VAL A 30 -0.14 -2.35 -0.61
N GLY A 31 -0.44 -1.09 -0.31
CA GLY A 31 -1.80 -0.55 -0.36
C GLY A 31 -2.44 -0.74 -1.74
N CYS A 32 -1.74 -0.38 -2.82
CA CYS A 32 -2.24 -0.62 -4.18
C CYS A 32 -2.47 -2.11 -4.47
N LEU A 33 -1.58 -2.99 -4.01
CA LEU A 33 -1.77 -4.44 -4.13
C LEU A 33 -3.04 -4.90 -3.41
N ARG A 34 -3.28 -4.43 -2.17
CA ARG A 34 -4.50 -4.77 -1.42
C ARG A 34 -5.77 -4.29 -2.12
N LYS A 35 -5.72 -3.12 -2.77
CA LYS A 35 -6.84 -2.64 -3.58
C LYS A 35 -7.14 -3.56 -4.76
N LEU A 36 -6.11 -4.05 -5.47
CA LEU A 36 -6.26 -5.05 -6.53
C LEU A 36 -6.82 -6.38 -6.00
N GLN A 37 -6.50 -6.72 -4.75
CA GLN A 37 -7.04 -7.87 -4.04
C GLN A 37 -8.45 -7.62 -3.46
N ASN A 38 -9.10 -6.50 -3.79
CA ASN A 38 -10.44 -6.11 -3.33
C ASN A 38 -10.58 -5.92 -1.81
N TRP A 39 -9.51 -5.54 -1.10
CA TRP A 39 -9.61 -5.17 0.32
C TRP A 39 -10.31 -3.81 0.48
N CYS A 40 -11.14 -3.68 1.53
CA CYS A 40 -11.72 -2.39 1.90
C CYS A 40 -10.66 -1.45 2.50
N LEU A 41 -10.90 -0.14 2.41
CA LEU A 41 -9.93 0.86 2.85
C LEU A 41 -9.57 0.71 4.34
N ASP A 42 -10.56 0.42 5.19
CA ASP A 42 -10.34 0.27 6.63
C ASP A 42 -9.39 -0.88 6.95
N ALA A 43 -9.55 -2.04 6.30
CA ALA A 43 -8.67 -3.18 6.47
C ALA A 43 -7.23 -2.87 6.06
N VAL A 44 -7.05 -2.11 4.97
CA VAL A 44 -5.72 -1.71 4.48
C VAL A 44 -5.06 -0.70 5.42
N VAL A 45 -5.84 0.23 5.98
CA VAL A 45 -5.35 1.19 6.97
C VAL A 45 -4.92 0.48 8.26
N GLU A 46 -5.69 -0.49 8.74
CA GLU A 46 -5.33 -1.27 9.92
C GLU A 46 -4.09 -2.14 9.69
N GLU A 47 -3.96 -2.79 8.53
CA GLU A 47 -2.73 -3.50 8.14
C GLU A 47 -1.52 -2.56 8.16
N TYR A 48 -1.65 -1.38 7.54
CA TYR A 48 -0.57 -0.40 7.49
C TYR A 48 -0.14 0.04 8.90
N LYS A 49 -1.09 0.37 9.80
CA LYS A 49 -0.79 0.75 11.18
C LYS A 49 -0.05 -0.35 11.93
N HIS A 50 -0.49 -1.59 11.75
CA HIS A 50 0.12 -2.77 12.38
C HIS A 50 1.60 -2.91 11.98
N PHE A 51 1.91 -2.88 10.69
CA PHE A 51 3.27 -3.10 10.20
C PHE A 51 4.18 -1.86 10.24
N ALA A 52 3.64 -0.66 10.06
CA ALA A 52 4.41 0.58 10.18
C ALA A 52 4.79 0.92 11.63
N ARG A 53 4.21 0.19 12.62
CA ARG A 53 4.38 0.41 14.07
C ARG A 53 4.23 1.88 14.42
N GLU A 54 3.19 2.50 13.87
CA GLU A 54 3.03 3.94 13.90
C GLU A 54 1.71 4.27 14.61
N ILE A 55 1.83 4.85 15.80
CA ILE A 55 0.71 5.20 16.67
C ILE A 55 0.39 6.67 16.41
N GLY A 56 -0.70 6.95 15.70
CA GLY A 56 -1.27 8.29 15.60
C GLY A 56 -1.73 8.71 14.21
N LEU A 57 -2.81 9.50 14.19
CA LEU A 57 -3.44 10.10 13.01
C LEU A 57 -2.54 11.07 12.22
N LYS A 58 -1.32 11.39 12.69
CA LYS A 58 -0.37 12.28 11.97
C LYS A 58 0.13 11.71 10.63
N ILE A 59 -0.17 10.46 10.32
CA ILE A 59 0.07 9.85 9.01
C ILE A 59 -0.97 10.29 7.98
N LEU A 60 -2.16 10.73 8.39
CA LEU A 60 -3.16 11.30 7.48
C LEU A 60 -2.60 12.53 6.76
N GLU A 61 -1.65 13.26 7.32
CA GLU A 61 -0.98 14.37 6.62
C GLU A 61 0.04 13.89 5.55
N SER A 62 0.44 12.61 5.57
CA SER A 62 1.34 12.01 4.57
C SER A 62 0.61 11.17 3.49
N LEU A 63 -0.71 11.39 3.33
CA LEU A 63 -1.57 11.23 2.14
C LEU A 63 -0.97 10.56 0.87
N HIS A 64 -0.53 9.31 0.93
CA HIS A 64 -0.25 8.53 -0.29
C HIS A 64 -1.24 7.37 -0.44
N VAL A 65 -1.49 6.56 0.60
CA VAL A 65 -2.38 5.40 0.47
C VAL A 65 -3.83 5.81 0.27
N GLN A 66 -4.39 6.69 1.12
CA GLN A 66 -5.78 7.14 0.97
C GLN A 66 -6.02 7.92 -0.32
N ILE A 67 -5.11 8.83 -0.70
CA ILE A 67 -5.20 9.50 -2.02
C ILE A 67 -5.21 8.45 -3.13
N LEU A 68 -4.28 7.50 -3.11
CA LEU A 68 -4.25 6.47 -4.14
C LEU A 68 -5.54 5.66 -4.15
N PHE A 69 -6.09 5.27 -3.01
CA PHE A 69 -7.36 4.55 -2.94
C PHE A 69 -8.54 5.37 -3.46
N GLU A 70 -8.62 6.67 -3.15
CA GLU A 70 -9.62 7.57 -3.73
C GLU A 70 -9.43 7.69 -5.25
N TYR A 71 -8.21 7.93 -5.74
CA TYR A 71 -7.92 7.94 -7.18
C TYR A 71 -8.29 6.62 -7.86
N PHE A 72 -7.99 5.47 -7.25
CA PHE A 72 -8.37 4.15 -7.76
C PHE A 72 -9.87 3.87 -7.66
N LYS A 73 -10.61 4.51 -6.73
CA LYS A 73 -12.07 4.44 -6.64
C LYS A 73 -12.75 5.15 -7.83
N TYR A 74 -12.10 6.14 -8.43
CA TYR A 74 -12.58 6.82 -9.64
C TYR A 74 -12.14 6.16 -10.95
N LEU A 75 -11.22 5.17 -10.89
CA LEU A 75 -10.63 4.52 -12.05
C LEU A 75 -11.15 3.08 -12.30
N LEU A 76 -11.94 2.53 -11.38
CA LEU A 76 -12.60 1.22 -11.43
C LEU A 76 -14.07 1.39 -11.06
#